data_AF-A0A934E0I4-F1
#
_entry.id   AF-A0A934E0I4-F1
#
_cell.length_a   1.000
_cell.length_b   1.000
_cell.length_c   1.000
_cell.angle_alpha   90.00
_cell.angle_beta   90.00
_cell.angle_gamma   90.00
#
_symmetry.space_group_name_H-M   'P 1'
#
loop_
_entity.id
_entity.type
_entity.pdbx_description
1 polymer ?
#
loop_
_entity_poly.entity_id
_entity_poly.type
_entity_poly.pdbx_seq_one_letter_code
_entity_poly.pdbx_strand_id
1 'polypeptide(L)'
;MRAAQFISDLAARGQHHFTTDEPVRVLGASLPAVRASLRRLKAKGELADPHRGFHVIVPPEYRRLGCLPADQFVPQLMAHLGETYYVALLSAAELHGAAHQRPQAFQVMTKMNRRPIECGEVRVQFVARKDLERTPVVEKNTPRGTLRVASAEATALELVGYSDQCGGLDHVASVLAELAEALDAQKLLAAARLCPIAWVQRLGYLLDHAEHSELGDALAPHVMGYSHVVTPLVRAAPRAGAQRIVRWKLAVNAIVEPDL
;
A
#
# COMPACT_ATOMS: atom_id res chain seq x y z
N MET A 1 -39.04 -6.47 4.91
CA MET A 1 -37.74 -7.14 4.73
C MET A 1 -36.99 -7.13 6.08
N ARG A 2 -36.30 -8.22 6.46
CA ARG A 2 -35.46 -8.25 7.69
C ARG A 2 -34.01 -7.86 7.33
N ALA A 3 -33.24 -7.35 8.30
CA ALA A 3 -31.84 -6.97 8.07
C ALA A 3 -30.96 -8.13 7.55
N ALA A 4 -31.24 -9.37 7.98
CA ALA A 4 -30.55 -10.56 7.47
C ALA A 4 -30.86 -10.84 5.99
N GLN A 5 -32.11 -10.63 5.56
CA GLN A 5 -32.50 -10.76 4.15
C GLN A 5 -31.83 -9.68 3.32
N PHE A 6 -31.78 -8.44 3.82
CA PHE A 6 -31.13 -7.32 3.15
C PHE A 6 -29.65 -7.61 2.83
N ILE A 7 -28.87 -8.10 3.80
CA ILE A 7 -27.46 -8.44 3.56
C ILE A 7 -27.33 -9.64 2.60
N SER A 8 -28.23 -10.62 2.67
CA SER A 8 -28.23 -11.76 1.76
C SER A 8 -28.52 -11.31 0.32
N ASP A 9 -29.48 -10.42 0.12
CA ASP A 9 -29.85 -9.89 -1.19
C ASP A 9 -28.75 -9.00 -1.78
N LEU A 10 -28.02 -8.25 -0.95
CA LEU A 10 -26.83 -7.50 -1.38
C LEU A 10 -25.71 -8.45 -1.84
N ALA A 11 -25.38 -9.44 -1.00
CA ALA A 11 -24.33 -10.41 -1.32
C ALA A 11 -24.64 -11.21 -2.59
N ALA A 12 -25.91 -11.60 -2.80
CA ALA A 12 -26.36 -12.29 -4.02
C ALA A 12 -26.19 -11.44 -5.29
N ARG A 13 -26.15 -10.11 -5.18
CA ARG A 13 -25.89 -9.18 -6.29
C ARG A 13 -24.41 -8.81 -6.43
N GLY A 14 -23.52 -9.45 -5.66
CA GLY A 14 -22.09 -9.13 -5.63
C GLY A 14 -21.74 -7.85 -4.85
N GLN A 15 -22.72 -7.24 -4.16
CA GLN A 15 -22.47 -6.07 -3.32
C GLN A 15 -22.17 -6.52 -1.89
N HIS A 16 -20.92 -6.34 -1.45
CA HIS A 16 -20.45 -6.78 -0.14
C HIS A 16 -20.23 -5.64 0.87
N HIS A 17 -20.74 -4.46 0.59
CA HIS A 17 -20.69 -3.32 1.50
C HIS A 17 -21.94 -2.45 1.39
N PHE A 18 -22.24 -1.69 2.44
CA PHE A 18 -23.32 -0.71 2.47
C PHE A 18 -23.10 0.33 3.57
N THR A 19 -23.74 1.49 3.43
CA THR A 19 -23.76 2.55 4.45
C THR A 19 -24.91 2.35 5.42
N THR A 20 -24.82 2.88 6.65
CA THR A 20 -25.92 2.78 7.64
C THR A 20 -27.26 3.34 7.11
N ASP A 21 -27.23 4.32 6.20
CA ASP A 21 -28.42 4.97 5.66
C ASP A 21 -29.16 4.13 4.60
N GLU A 22 -28.49 3.17 3.98
CA GLU A 22 -29.12 2.25 3.01
C GLU A 22 -30.20 1.35 3.64
N PRO A 23 -29.94 0.57 4.71
CA PRO A 23 -30.98 -0.22 5.34
C PRO A 23 -32.07 0.64 6.00
N VAL A 24 -31.78 1.87 6.44
CA VAL A 24 -32.83 2.80 6.91
C VAL A 24 -33.83 3.09 5.79
N ARG A 25 -33.32 3.42 4.60
CA ARG A 25 -34.15 3.69 3.41
C ARG A 25 -34.89 2.47 2.91
N VAL A 26 -34.21 1.32 2.80
CA VAL A 26 -34.76 0.09 2.19
C VAL A 26 -35.72 -0.64 3.14
N LEU A 27 -35.41 -0.67 4.44
CA LEU A 27 -36.24 -1.39 5.42
C LEU A 27 -37.40 -0.52 5.95
N GLY A 28 -37.39 0.79 5.70
CA GLY A 28 -38.37 1.74 6.24
C GLY A 28 -38.37 1.79 7.77
N ALA A 29 -37.27 1.38 8.41
CA ALA A 29 -37.15 1.27 9.86
C ALA A 29 -36.43 2.49 10.45
N SER A 30 -36.73 2.82 11.71
CA SER A 30 -36.04 3.90 12.41
C SER A 30 -34.55 3.59 12.58
N LEU A 31 -33.72 4.63 12.57
CA LEU A 31 -32.27 4.50 12.73
C LEU A 31 -31.86 3.69 13.98
N PRO A 32 -32.50 3.85 15.17
CA PRO A 32 -32.22 3.00 16.32
C PRO A 32 -32.52 1.52 16.08
N ALA A 33 -33.62 1.19 15.38
CA ALA A 33 -33.99 -0.19 15.07
C ALA A 33 -33.01 -0.83 14.08
N VAL A 34 -32.55 -0.07 13.08
CA VAL A 34 -31.50 -0.50 12.15
C VAL A 34 -30.19 -0.76 12.90
N ARG A 35 -29.72 0.18 13.71
CA ARG A 35 -28.48 0.02 14.51
C ARG A 35 -28.55 -1.20 15.44
N ALA A 36 -29.68 -1.44 16.09
CA ALA A 36 -29.87 -2.63 16.92
C ALA A 36 -29.79 -3.93 16.10
N SER A 37 -30.29 -3.91 14.86
CA SER A 37 -30.21 -5.05 13.95
C SER A 37 -28.79 -5.30 13.44
N LEU A 38 -28.09 -4.25 13.01
CA LEU A 38 -26.69 -4.33 12.58
C LEU A 38 -25.78 -4.83 13.72
N ARG A 39 -26.01 -4.37 14.96
CA ARG A 39 -25.28 -4.86 16.14
C ARG A 39 -25.46 -6.37 16.35
N ARG A 40 -26.67 -6.90 16.15
CA ARG A 40 -26.92 -8.34 16.25
C ARG A 40 -26.20 -9.13 15.14
N LEU A 41 -26.18 -8.62 13.92
CA LEU A 41 -25.47 -9.26 12.80
C LEU A 41 -23.95 -9.25 13.01
N LYS A 42 -23.41 -8.13 13.53
CA LYS A 42 -21.99 -8.03 13.93
C LYS A 42 -21.64 -9.01 15.04
N ALA A 43 -22.49 -9.16 16.06
CA ALA A 43 -22.30 -10.14 17.13
C ALA A 43 -22.30 -11.60 16.62
N LYS A 44 -22.92 -11.87 15.46
CA LYS A 44 -22.87 -13.17 14.77
C LYS A 44 -21.66 -13.32 13.84
N GLY A 45 -20.85 -12.28 13.66
CA GLY A 45 -19.75 -12.27 12.70
C GLY A 45 -20.18 -12.20 11.24
N GLU A 46 -21.42 -11.79 10.95
CA GLU A 46 -21.94 -11.66 9.58
C GLU A 46 -21.66 -10.27 8.98
N LEU A 47 -21.30 -9.30 9.83
CA LEU A 47 -20.92 -7.94 9.45
C LEU A 47 -19.66 -7.50 10.18
N ALA A 48 -18.89 -6.64 9.53
CA ALA A 48 -17.78 -5.92 10.13
C ALA A 48 -17.82 -4.44 9.74
N ASP A 49 -17.16 -3.58 10.54
CA ASP A 49 -17.23 -2.13 10.39
C ASP A 49 -15.81 -1.56 10.25
N PRO A 50 -15.20 -1.60 9.05
CA PRO A 50 -13.85 -1.05 8.86
C PRO A 50 -13.84 0.48 8.99
N HIS A 51 -14.99 1.14 8.83
CA HIS A 51 -15.14 2.56 9.08
C HIS A 51 -16.52 2.88 9.67
N ARG A 52 -16.61 3.94 10.46
CA ARG A 52 -17.88 4.34 11.08
C ARG A 52 -18.91 4.64 9.99
N GLY A 53 -20.05 3.94 10.04
CA GLY A 53 -21.13 4.11 9.08
C GLY A 53 -20.97 3.36 7.76
N PHE A 54 -19.83 2.65 7.58
CA PHE A 54 -19.55 1.79 6.44
C PHE A 54 -19.41 0.35 6.92
N HIS A 55 -20.27 -0.52 6.40
CA HIS A 55 -20.38 -1.90 6.82
C HIS A 55 -19.95 -2.81 5.67
N VAL A 56 -19.22 -3.88 5.99
CA VAL A 56 -18.89 -4.95 5.06
C VAL A 56 -19.57 -6.24 5.47
N ILE A 57 -20.06 -6.97 4.47
CA ILE A 57 -20.69 -8.28 4.65
C ILE A 57 -19.59 -9.33 4.77
N VAL A 58 -19.57 -10.06 5.89
CA VAL A 58 -18.55 -11.08 6.17
C VAL A 58 -19.13 -12.45 5.85
N PRO A 59 -18.75 -13.06 4.71
CA PRO A 59 -19.19 -14.40 4.36
C PRO A 59 -18.48 -15.46 5.22
N PRO A 60 -18.99 -16.70 5.26
CA PRO A 60 -18.48 -17.76 6.14
C PRO A 60 -16.95 -17.95 6.09
N GLU A 61 -16.34 -17.88 4.91
CA GLU A 61 -14.90 -18.06 4.68
C GLU A 61 -14.04 -16.98 5.36
N TYR A 62 -14.59 -15.80 5.65
CA TYR A 62 -13.88 -14.70 6.30
C TYR A 62 -14.30 -14.47 7.76
N ARG A 63 -15.13 -15.33 8.34
CA ARG A 63 -15.58 -15.17 9.74
C ARG A 63 -14.44 -15.24 10.75
N ARG A 64 -13.43 -16.07 10.51
CA ARG A 64 -12.23 -16.13 11.38
C ARG A 64 -11.42 -14.84 11.33
N LEU A 65 -11.27 -14.29 10.12
CA LEU A 65 -10.59 -13.02 9.89
C LEU A 65 -11.34 -11.84 10.56
N GLY A 66 -12.66 -11.99 10.80
CA GLY A 66 -13.50 -11.01 11.47
C GLY A 66 -13.81 -9.76 10.63
N CYS A 67 -13.38 -9.76 9.37
CA CYS A 67 -13.61 -8.73 8.35
C CYS A 67 -13.31 -9.31 6.97
N LEU A 68 -13.69 -8.60 5.91
CA LEU A 68 -13.18 -8.88 4.56
C LEU A 68 -11.69 -8.53 4.46
N PRO A 69 -10.91 -9.25 3.64
CA PRO A 69 -9.57 -8.84 3.24
C PRO A 69 -9.55 -7.40 2.73
N ALA A 70 -8.48 -6.66 3.03
CA ALA A 70 -8.40 -5.22 2.77
C ALA A 70 -8.54 -4.86 1.29
N ASP A 71 -7.92 -5.67 0.41
CA ASP A 71 -8.03 -5.57 -1.04
C ASP A 71 -9.48 -5.60 -1.55
N GLN A 72 -10.41 -6.15 -0.77
CA GLN A 72 -11.80 -6.36 -1.17
C GLN A 72 -12.79 -5.33 -0.62
N PHE A 73 -12.35 -4.41 0.26
CA PHE A 73 -13.20 -3.32 0.75
C PHE A 73 -12.57 -1.94 0.65
N VAL A 74 -11.24 -1.82 0.58
CA VAL A 74 -10.55 -0.53 0.46
C VAL A 74 -11.04 0.26 -0.76
N PRO A 75 -11.21 -0.32 -1.97
CA PRO A 75 -11.71 0.44 -3.12
C PRO A 75 -13.07 1.12 -2.85
N GLN A 76 -14.00 0.37 -2.28
CA GLN A 76 -15.36 0.85 -2.02
C GLN A 76 -15.39 1.83 -0.85
N LEU A 77 -14.56 1.60 0.17
CA LEU A 77 -14.39 2.55 1.28
C LEU A 77 -13.82 3.87 0.79
N MET A 78 -12.76 3.86 -0.02
CA MET A 78 -12.13 5.09 -0.53
C MET A 78 -13.07 5.84 -1.48
N ALA A 79 -13.85 5.13 -2.29
CA ALA A 79 -14.91 5.73 -3.11
C ALA A 79 -16.01 6.38 -2.24
N HIS A 80 -16.46 5.71 -1.17
CA HIS A 80 -17.44 6.26 -0.22
C HIS A 80 -16.93 7.54 0.47
N LEU A 81 -15.63 7.60 0.77
CA LEU A 81 -15.00 8.76 1.39
C LEU A 81 -14.68 9.88 0.38
N GLY A 82 -14.77 9.61 -0.92
CA GLY A 82 -14.34 10.54 -1.97
C GLY A 82 -12.82 10.80 -1.96
N GLU A 83 -12.03 9.85 -1.45
CA GLU A 83 -10.59 10.02 -1.27
C GLU A 83 -9.80 9.31 -2.39
N THR A 84 -8.87 10.03 -3.01
CA THR A 84 -7.91 9.42 -3.93
C THR A 84 -6.91 8.55 -3.16
N TYR A 85 -6.62 7.37 -3.71
CA TYR A 85 -5.74 6.40 -3.10
C TYR A 85 -5.03 5.53 -4.15
N TYR A 86 -3.99 4.82 -3.70
CA TYR A 86 -3.51 3.59 -4.31
C TYR A 86 -2.86 2.68 -3.25
N VAL A 87 -2.79 1.38 -3.53
CA VAL A 87 -2.02 0.41 -2.75
C VAL A 87 -0.54 0.64 -3.01
N ALA A 88 0.26 0.73 -1.94
CA ALA A 88 1.64 1.18 -1.99
C ALA A 88 2.57 0.28 -1.16
N LEU A 89 3.87 0.58 -1.21
CA LEU A 89 4.88 -0.04 -0.34
C LEU A 89 4.88 -1.58 -0.43
N LEU A 90 4.98 -2.29 0.70
CA LEU A 90 5.10 -3.74 0.75
C LEU A 90 3.85 -4.44 0.17
N SER A 91 2.66 -3.86 0.33
CA SER A 91 1.44 -4.41 -0.28
C SER A 91 1.41 -4.26 -1.79
N ALA A 92 1.99 -3.19 -2.34
CA ALA A 92 2.14 -3.07 -3.79
C ALA A 92 3.19 -4.06 -4.31
N ALA A 93 4.30 -4.22 -3.59
CA ALA A 93 5.34 -5.18 -3.93
C ALA A 93 4.78 -6.61 -3.97
N GLU A 94 4.01 -7.03 -2.94
CA GLU A 94 3.32 -8.33 -2.89
C GLU A 94 2.42 -8.53 -4.11
N LEU A 95 1.65 -7.51 -4.49
CA LEU A 95 0.78 -7.58 -5.64
C LEU A 95 1.54 -7.66 -6.98
N HIS A 96 2.80 -7.26 -7.02
CA HIS A 96 3.71 -7.47 -8.17
C HIS A 96 4.49 -8.78 -8.09
N GLY A 97 4.25 -9.60 -7.08
CA GLY A 97 4.93 -10.89 -6.90
C GLY A 97 6.22 -10.81 -6.09
N ALA A 98 6.54 -9.64 -5.53
CA ALA A 98 7.73 -9.42 -4.72
C ALA A 98 7.35 -9.23 -3.25
N ALA A 99 7.43 -10.32 -2.49
CA ALA A 99 7.16 -10.31 -1.06
C ALA A 99 7.94 -11.44 -0.39
N HIS A 100 9.18 -11.14 -0.03
CA HIS A 100 10.03 -11.99 0.80
C HIS A 100 9.28 -12.51 2.04
N GLN A 101 8.48 -11.62 2.65
CA GLN A 101 7.53 -11.97 3.70
C GLN A 101 6.20 -11.27 3.45
N ARG A 102 5.11 -11.89 3.92
CA ARG A 102 3.77 -11.31 3.81
C ARG A 102 3.68 -10.03 4.64
N PRO A 103 3.21 -8.90 4.07
CA PRO A 103 3.02 -7.67 4.83
C PRO A 103 2.06 -7.87 6.01
N GLN A 104 2.42 -7.34 7.18
CA GLN A 104 1.57 -7.43 8.39
C GLN A 104 0.31 -6.54 8.32
N ALA A 105 0.32 -5.53 7.46
CA ALA A 105 -0.80 -4.64 7.20
C ALA A 105 -0.89 -4.33 5.72
N PHE A 106 -2.12 -4.09 5.24
CA PHE A 106 -2.36 -3.62 3.89
C PHE A 106 -2.05 -2.11 3.81
N GLN A 107 -1.06 -1.74 3.00
CA GLN A 107 -0.52 -0.38 2.95
C GLN A 107 -1.13 0.42 1.81
N VAL A 108 -1.69 1.59 2.16
CA VAL A 108 -2.43 2.45 1.24
C VAL A 108 -1.86 3.86 1.30
N MET A 109 -1.50 4.43 0.16
CA MET A 109 -1.12 5.83 0.06
C MET A 109 -2.34 6.72 -0.10
N THR A 110 -2.39 7.83 0.65
CA THR A 110 -3.46 8.84 0.62
C THR A 110 -2.86 10.24 0.65
N LYS A 111 -3.68 11.28 0.38
CA LYS A 111 -3.20 12.67 0.33
C LYS A 111 -2.82 13.24 1.70
N MET A 112 -3.50 12.78 2.74
CA MET A 112 -3.36 13.28 4.11
C MET A 112 -3.26 12.11 5.07
N ASN A 113 -2.64 12.34 6.23
CA ASN A 113 -2.52 11.32 7.26
C ASN A 113 -3.90 10.85 7.71
N ARG A 114 -4.06 9.53 7.82
CA ARG A 114 -5.28 8.87 8.26
C ARG A 114 -4.95 7.87 9.35
N ARG A 115 -5.88 7.68 10.29
CA ARG A 115 -5.76 6.62 11.31
C ARG A 115 -5.80 5.25 10.63
N PRO A 116 -4.98 4.28 11.08
CA PRO A 116 -5.07 2.92 10.58
C PRO A 116 -6.45 2.32 10.85
N ILE A 117 -6.83 1.34 10.04
CA ILE A 117 -8.05 0.54 10.27
C ILE A 117 -7.63 -0.77 10.93
N GLU A 118 -8.32 -1.08 12.01
CA GLU A 118 -8.28 -2.39 12.66
C GLU A 118 -9.68 -2.98 12.65
N CYS A 119 -9.88 -4.07 11.92
CA CYS A 119 -11.18 -4.70 11.77
C CYS A 119 -11.01 -6.22 11.80
N GLY A 120 -11.35 -6.84 12.93
CA GLY A 120 -10.96 -8.23 13.20
C GLY A 120 -9.43 -8.35 13.22
N GLU A 121 -8.89 -9.31 12.46
CA GLU A 121 -7.46 -9.49 12.23
C GLU A 121 -6.93 -8.65 11.06
N VAL A 122 -7.81 -7.98 10.31
CA VAL A 122 -7.40 -7.14 9.18
C VAL A 122 -6.84 -5.82 9.68
N ARG A 123 -5.70 -5.43 9.11
CA ARG A 123 -5.02 -4.17 9.37
C ARG A 123 -4.82 -3.41 8.06
N VAL A 124 -5.21 -2.15 8.03
CA VAL A 124 -4.91 -1.22 6.93
C VAL A 124 -4.10 -0.06 7.48
N GLN A 125 -2.91 0.13 6.94
CA GLN A 125 -2.02 1.24 7.26
C GLN A 125 -2.12 2.30 6.17
N PHE A 126 -2.29 3.55 6.58
CA PHE A 126 -2.31 4.69 5.66
C PHE A 126 -1.01 5.48 5.76
N VAL A 127 -0.42 5.76 4.61
CA VAL A 127 0.76 6.63 4.49
C VAL A 127 0.37 7.85 3.66
N ALA A 128 0.81 9.03 4.08
CA ALA A 128 0.46 10.26 3.38
C ALA A 128 1.53 10.67 2.36
N ARG A 129 1.10 11.00 1.15
CA ARG A 129 1.91 11.62 0.10
C ARG A 129 1.15 12.78 -0.52
N LYS A 130 1.72 13.99 -0.45
CA LYS A 130 1.05 15.22 -0.90
C LYS A 130 0.77 15.24 -2.40
N ASP A 131 1.66 14.67 -3.19
CA ASP A 131 1.61 14.65 -4.65
C ASP A 131 1.22 13.27 -5.21
N LEU A 132 0.41 12.52 -4.45
CA LEU A 132 0.06 11.13 -4.77
C LEU A 132 -0.52 10.97 -6.19
N GLU A 133 -1.22 11.99 -6.71
CA GLU A 133 -1.88 11.94 -8.02
C GLU A 133 -0.87 11.88 -9.18
N ARG A 134 0.40 12.24 -8.94
CA ARG A 134 1.47 12.14 -9.93
C ARG A 134 2.09 10.75 -9.99
N THR A 135 1.82 9.90 -9.00
CA THR A 135 2.44 8.57 -8.91
C THR A 135 1.88 7.66 -10.02
N PRO A 136 2.74 7.01 -10.82
CA PRO A 136 2.30 6.00 -11.76
C PRO A 136 1.58 4.85 -11.04
N VAL A 137 0.36 4.54 -11.48
CA VAL A 137 -0.44 3.45 -10.94
C VAL A 137 -0.93 2.53 -12.05
N VAL A 138 -1.16 1.27 -11.71
CA VAL A 138 -1.76 0.25 -12.56
C VAL A 138 -3.02 -0.30 -11.89
N GLU A 139 -3.93 -0.85 -12.68
CA GLU A 139 -5.09 -1.57 -12.15
C GLU A 139 -4.76 -3.04 -11.97
N LYS A 140 -5.15 -3.61 -10.82
CA LYS A 140 -5.08 -5.06 -10.57
C LYS A 140 -6.45 -5.57 -10.14
N ASN A 141 -6.81 -6.75 -10.65
CA ASN A 141 -8.07 -7.39 -10.30
C ASN A 141 -8.02 -7.96 -8.89
N THR A 142 -9.15 -7.91 -8.20
CA THR A 142 -9.41 -8.56 -6.92
C THR A 142 -10.65 -9.43 -7.05
N PRO A 143 -10.91 -10.33 -6.08
CA PRO A 143 -12.17 -11.08 -6.05
C PRO A 143 -13.44 -10.21 -6.04
N ARG A 144 -13.35 -8.92 -5.68
CA ARG A 144 -14.51 -8.03 -5.51
C ARG A 144 -14.39 -6.68 -6.23
N GLY A 145 -13.62 -6.62 -7.32
CA GLY A 145 -13.45 -5.43 -8.16
C GLY A 145 -12.00 -5.19 -8.56
N THR A 146 -11.63 -3.94 -8.76
CA THR A 146 -10.25 -3.54 -9.11
C THR A 146 -9.61 -2.70 -8.02
N LEU A 147 -8.29 -2.84 -7.88
CA LEU A 147 -7.43 -2.00 -7.06
C LEU A 147 -6.59 -1.09 -7.94
N ARG A 148 -6.37 0.13 -7.47
CA ARG A 148 -5.29 0.99 -7.97
C ARG A 148 -4.04 0.68 -7.17
N VAL A 149 -2.96 0.28 -7.83
CA VAL A 149 -1.71 -0.14 -7.20
C VAL A 149 -0.58 0.70 -7.78
N ALA A 150 0.38 1.16 -6.98
CA ALA A 150 1.60 1.78 -7.49
C ALA A 150 2.24 0.86 -8.56
N SER A 151 2.77 1.43 -9.65
CA SER A 151 3.54 0.60 -10.60
C SER A 151 4.74 -0.05 -9.90
N ALA A 152 5.34 -1.10 -10.48
CA ALA A 152 6.49 -1.74 -9.87
C ALA A 152 7.64 -0.73 -9.64
N GLU A 153 7.82 0.18 -10.59
CA GLU A 153 8.85 1.23 -10.54
C GLU A 153 8.55 2.31 -9.48
N ALA A 154 7.30 2.73 -9.38
CA ALA A 154 6.87 3.63 -8.32
C ALA A 154 7.04 2.96 -6.94
N THR A 155 6.71 1.67 -6.85
CA THR A 155 6.85 0.86 -5.63
C THR A 155 8.32 0.80 -5.20
N ALA A 156 9.26 0.51 -6.11
CA ALA A 156 10.68 0.48 -5.80
C ALA A 156 11.20 1.80 -5.20
N LEU A 157 10.80 2.94 -5.79
CA LEU A 157 11.14 4.27 -5.27
C LEU A 157 10.50 4.55 -3.90
N GLU A 158 9.26 4.13 -3.69
CA GLU A 158 8.53 4.33 -2.45
C GLU A 158 9.06 3.46 -1.30
N LEU A 159 9.43 2.20 -1.56
CA LEU A 159 10.06 1.32 -0.57
C LEU A 159 11.31 1.98 0.03
N VAL A 160 12.13 2.60 -0.82
CA VAL A 160 13.33 3.35 -0.40
C VAL A 160 12.97 4.68 0.27
N GLY A 161 11.99 5.39 -0.28
CA GLY A 161 11.55 6.69 0.23
C GLY A 161 10.93 6.63 1.62
N TYR A 162 10.24 5.53 1.91
CA TYR A 162 9.50 5.25 3.12
C TYR A 162 10.00 3.98 3.83
N SER A 163 11.31 3.72 3.79
CA SER A 163 11.95 2.55 4.40
C SER A 163 11.49 2.26 5.84
N ASP A 164 11.24 3.31 6.62
CA ASP A 164 10.80 3.21 8.02
C ASP A 164 9.37 2.61 8.15
N GLN A 165 8.57 2.70 7.08
CA GLN A 165 7.25 2.04 6.95
C GLN A 165 7.35 0.62 6.39
N CYS A 166 8.55 0.18 6.00
CA CYS A 166 8.81 -1.08 5.32
C CYS A 166 9.71 -2.02 6.13
N GLY A 167 9.97 -1.73 7.40
CA GLY A 167 10.84 -2.55 8.25
C GLY A 167 12.34 -2.24 8.12
N GLY A 168 12.71 -1.13 7.47
CA GLY A 168 14.11 -0.72 7.31
C GLY A 168 14.70 -1.06 5.94
N LEU A 169 15.96 -0.70 5.73
CA LEU A 169 16.60 -0.86 4.41
C LEU A 169 17.01 -2.30 4.09
N ASP A 170 17.28 -3.13 5.10
CA ASP A 170 17.60 -4.55 4.93
C ASP A 170 16.44 -5.29 4.26
N HIS A 171 15.25 -5.19 4.87
CA HIS A 171 14.03 -5.77 4.29
C HIS A 171 13.67 -5.15 2.93
N VAL A 172 13.87 -3.84 2.76
CA VAL A 172 13.67 -3.19 1.46
C VAL A 172 14.62 -3.76 0.41
N ALA A 173 15.87 -4.05 0.74
CA ALA A 173 16.82 -4.64 -0.19
C ALA A 173 16.41 -6.06 -0.63
N SER A 174 15.95 -6.91 0.30
CA SER A 174 15.39 -8.23 -0.04
C SER A 174 14.19 -8.13 -0.99
N VAL A 175 13.23 -7.26 -0.67
CA VAL A 175 12.04 -7.07 -1.52
C VAL A 175 12.41 -6.49 -2.88
N LEU A 176 13.42 -5.61 -2.95
CA LEU A 176 13.89 -5.05 -4.22
C LEU A 176 14.55 -6.10 -5.13
N ALA A 177 15.25 -7.10 -4.58
CA ALA A 177 15.84 -8.18 -5.36
C ALA A 177 14.75 -8.98 -6.10
N GLU A 178 13.64 -9.30 -5.43
CA GLU A 178 12.49 -9.96 -6.08
C GLU A 178 11.74 -9.01 -7.04
N LEU A 179 11.54 -7.74 -6.64
CA LEU A 179 10.79 -6.77 -7.43
C LEU A 179 11.50 -6.39 -8.72
N ALA A 180 12.84 -6.50 -8.77
CA ALA A 180 13.66 -6.14 -9.92
C ALA A 180 13.22 -6.83 -11.21
N GLU A 181 12.75 -8.08 -11.15
CA GLU A 181 12.25 -8.82 -12.32
C GLU A 181 11.03 -8.17 -12.98
N ALA A 182 10.25 -7.39 -12.22
CA ALA A 182 9.07 -6.69 -12.71
C ALA A 182 9.36 -5.25 -13.19
N LEU A 183 10.61 -4.77 -13.06
CA LEU A 183 10.97 -3.39 -13.38
C LEU A 183 11.30 -3.20 -14.86
N ASP A 184 10.77 -2.13 -15.44
CA ASP A 184 11.21 -1.61 -16.74
C ASP A 184 12.09 -0.38 -16.55
N ALA A 185 13.31 -0.40 -17.13
CA ALA A 185 14.29 0.66 -16.94
C ALA A 185 13.81 2.05 -17.41
N GLN A 186 13.03 2.12 -18.50
CA GLN A 186 12.52 3.40 -19.01
C GLN A 186 11.40 3.95 -18.13
N LYS A 187 10.47 3.09 -17.70
CA LYS A 187 9.43 3.46 -16.73
C LYS A 187 10.03 3.84 -15.38
N LEU A 188 11.13 3.19 -14.99
CA LEU A 188 11.83 3.47 -13.74
C LEU A 188 12.43 4.87 -13.74
N LEU A 189 13.09 5.24 -14.84
CA LEU A 189 13.57 6.62 -15.03
C LEU A 189 12.41 7.63 -15.07
N ALA A 190 11.29 7.30 -15.70
CA ALA A 190 10.12 8.18 -15.74
C ALA A 190 9.54 8.41 -14.34
N ALA A 191 9.39 7.36 -13.53
CA ALA A 191 8.93 7.44 -12.14
C ALA A 191 9.95 8.17 -11.24
N ALA A 192 11.25 7.95 -11.45
CA ALA A 192 12.32 8.58 -10.69
C ALA A 192 12.30 10.12 -10.80
N ARG A 193 11.99 10.64 -12.00
CA ARG A 193 11.86 12.10 -12.25
C ARG A 193 10.73 12.76 -11.45
N LEU A 194 9.79 11.98 -10.92
CA LEU A 194 8.67 12.46 -10.11
C LEU A 194 8.97 12.39 -8.61
N CYS A 195 10.10 11.82 -8.21
CA CYS A 195 10.45 11.56 -6.82
C CYS A 195 11.63 12.45 -6.35
N PRO A 196 11.81 12.63 -5.02
CA PRO A 196 12.99 13.28 -4.49
C PRO A 196 14.28 12.58 -4.97
N ILE A 197 15.27 13.36 -5.40
CA ILE A 197 16.53 12.80 -5.94
C ILE A 197 17.23 11.85 -4.96
N ALA A 198 17.09 12.10 -3.65
CA ALA A 198 17.62 11.25 -2.59
C ALA A 198 17.05 9.82 -2.61
N TRP A 199 15.81 9.62 -3.08
CA TRP A 199 15.24 8.28 -3.24
C TRP A 199 15.92 7.54 -4.39
N VAL A 200 16.13 8.24 -5.51
CA VAL A 200 16.80 7.70 -6.69
C VAL A 200 18.26 7.34 -6.40
N GLN A 201 18.98 8.18 -5.65
CA GLN A 201 20.36 7.91 -5.24
C GLN A 201 20.48 6.62 -4.40
N ARG A 202 19.56 6.43 -3.45
CA ARG A 202 19.53 5.23 -2.61
C ARG A 202 19.08 4.00 -3.40
N LEU A 203 18.04 4.13 -4.22
CA LEU A 203 17.53 3.03 -5.04
C LEU A 203 18.61 2.51 -6.00
N GLY A 204 19.32 3.41 -6.69
CA GLY A 204 20.40 3.01 -7.59
C GLY A 204 21.48 2.19 -6.88
N TYR A 205 21.89 2.60 -5.68
CA TYR A 205 22.84 1.83 -4.87
C TYR A 205 22.27 0.47 -4.43
N LEU A 206 21.01 0.40 -4.00
CA LEU A 206 20.39 -0.85 -3.57
C LEU A 206 20.20 -1.83 -4.74
N LEU A 207 19.92 -1.33 -5.95
CA LEU A 207 19.86 -2.16 -7.17
C LEU A 207 21.24 -2.70 -7.55
N ASP A 208 22.29 -1.87 -7.48
CA ASP A 208 23.68 -2.35 -7.66
C ASP A 208 24.03 -3.43 -6.61
N HIS A 209 23.57 -3.26 -5.38
CA HIS A 209 23.82 -4.21 -4.29
C HIS A 209 23.03 -5.51 -4.44
N ALA A 210 21.84 -5.46 -5.02
CA ALA A 210 21.00 -6.61 -5.36
C ALA A 210 21.37 -7.26 -6.71
N GLU A 211 22.56 -6.97 -7.25
CA GLU A 211 23.05 -7.50 -8.55
C GLU A 211 22.21 -7.14 -9.78
N HIS A 212 21.39 -6.08 -9.69
CA HIS A 212 20.55 -5.53 -10.77
C HIS A 212 21.06 -4.19 -11.31
N SER A 213 22.38 -4.10 -11.51
CA SER A 213 23.07 -2.85 -11.89
C SER A 213 22.62 -2.26 -13.24
N GLU A 214 22.07 -3.09 -14.14
CA GLU A 214 21.51 -2.71 -15.43
C GLU A 214 20.29 -1.79 -15.29
N LEU A 215 19.46 -1.98 -14.26
CA LEU A 215 18.37 -1.06 -13.93
C LEU A 215 18.92 0.27 -13.40
N GLY A 216 20.05 0.20 -12.69
CA GLY A 216 20.81 1.36 -12.24
C GLY A 216 21.41 2.19 -13.40
N ASP A 217 21.79 1.57 -14.52
CA ASP A 217 22.34 2.29 -15.67
C ASP A 217 21.38 3.36 -16.20
N ALA A 218 20.07 3.11 -16.17
CA ALA A 218 19.06 4.08 -16.57
C ALA A 218 18.93 5.27 -15.60
N LEU A 219 19.24 5.06 -14.32
CA LEU A 219 19.11 6.08 -13.26
C LEU A 219 20.37 6.94 -13.10
N ALA A 220 21.55 6.39 -13.36
CA ALA A 220 22.82 7.06 -13.11
C ALA A 220 22.96 8.42 -13.84
N PRO A 221 22.61 8.57 -15.13
CA PRO A 221 22.65 9.87 -15.80
C PRO A 221 21.74 10.92 -15.13
N HIS A 222 20.56 10.50 -14.66
CA HIS A 222 19.64 11.38 -13.95
C HIS A 222 20.24 11.85 -12.62
N VAL A 223 20.83 10.94 -11.84
CA VAL A 223 21.51 11.30 -10.58
C VAL A 223 22.68 12.24 -10.84
N MET A 224 23.49 11.97 -11.86
CA MET A 224 24.65 12.79 -12.18
C MET A 224 24.27 14.21 -12.60
N GLY A 225 23.22 14.36 -13.40
CA GLY A 225 22.74 15.66 -13.88
C GLY A 225 21.96 16.49 -12.85
N TYR A 226 21.24 15.85 -11.91
CA TYR A 226 20.28 16.55 -11.02
C TYR A 226 20.67 16.56 -9.54
N SER A 227 21.55 15.66 -9.08
CA SER A 227 22.01 15.69 -7.69
C SER A 227 23.25 16.57 -7.52
N HIS A 228 23.18 17.57 -6.64
CA HIS A 228 24.33 18.40 -6.28
C HIS A 228 24.92 18.05 -4.90
N VAL A 229 24.33 17.08 -4.19
CA VAL A 229 24.66 16.76 -2.80
C VAL A 229 24.86 15.27 -2.59
N VAL A 230 25.75 14.96 -1.65
CA VAL A 230 25.94 13.57 -1.20
C VAL A 230 24.86 13.24 -0.17
N THR A 231 24.01 12.27 -0.50
CA THR A 231 22.92 11.79 0.36
C THR A 231 23.39 10.60 1.19
N PRO A 232 23.03 10.46 2.48
CA PRO A 232 23.33 9.25 3.24
C PRO A 232 22.38 8.12 2.84
N LEU A 233 22.89 6.89 2.89
CA LEU A 233 22.08 5.68 2.73
C LEU A 233 20.99 5.60 3.80
N VAL A 234 21.38 5.59 5.08
CA VAL A 234 20.46 5.66 6.22
C VAL A 234 20.39 7.10 6.75
N ARG A 235 19.19 7.70 6.75
CA ARG A 235 19.00 9.11 7.14
C ARG A 235 19.44 9.42 8.57
N ALA A 236 19.14 8.53 9.50
CA ALA A 236 19.35 8.72 10.94
C ALA A 236 20.75 8.33 11.42
N ALA A 237 21.57 7.68 10.59
CA ALA A 237 22.89 7.19 11.00
C ALA A 237 24.01 8.24 10.82
N PRO A 238 25.06 8.24 11.67
CA PRO A 238 26.21 9.12 11.53
C PRO A 238 26.88 8.96 10.17
N ARG A 239 27.37 10.06 9.57
CA ARG A 239 28.02 10.03 8.23
C ARG A 239 29.55 10.12 8.28
N ALA A 240 30.12 10.30 9.47
CA ALA A 240 31.57 10.45 9.63
C ALA A 240 32.27 9.16 9.19
N GLY A 241 33.24 9.28 8.28
CA GLY A 241 33.98 8.12 7.74
C GLY A 241 33.22 7.26 6.72
N ALA A 242 31.98 7.61 6.37
CA ALA A 242 31.17 6.83 5.43
C ALA A 242 31.82 6.78 4.03
N GLN A 243 31.87 5.58 3.45
CA GLN A 243 32.35 5.38 2.08
C GLN A 243 31.45 6.13 1.10
N ARG A 244 32.03 6.80 0.12
CA ARG A 244 31.29 7.53 -0.92
C ARG A 244 31.23 6.72 -2.21
N ILE A 245 30.02 6.45 -2.66
CA ILE A 245 29.78 5.85 -3.98
C ILE A 245 29.51 6.98 -4.96
N VAL A 246 30.52 7.26 -5.80
CA VAL A 246 30.53 8.41 -6.72
C VAL A 246 29.38 8.34 -7.70
N ARG A 247 29.13 7.15 -8.28
CA ARG A 247 28.05 6.88 -9.24
C ARG A 247 26.69 7.40 -8.75
N TRP A 248 26.41 7.22 -7.46
CA TRP A 248 25.13 7.56 -6.84
C TRP A 248 25.17 8.86 -6.03
N LYS A 249 26.34 9.50 -5.91
CA LYS A 249 26.58 10.61 -4.97
C LYS A 249 26.01 10.23 -3.59
N LEU A 250 26.35 9.04 -3.11
CA LEU A 250 25.79 8.45 -1.90
C LEU A 250 26.89 8.18 -0.87
N ALA A 251 26.63 8.49 0.40
CA ALA A 251 27.46 8.09 1.53
C ALA A 251 26.86 6.84 2.17
N VAL A 252 27.57 5.72 2.07
CA VAL A 252 27.21 4.42 2.66
C VAL A 252 27.59 4.46 4.13
N ASN A 253 26.62 4.81 4.96
CA ASN A 253 26.79 5.07 6.39
C ASN A 253 26.13 4.01 7.29
N ALA A 254 25.77 2.88 6.69
CA ALA A 254 25.31 1.67 7.33
C ALA A 254 25.58 0.50 6.37
N ILE A 255 25.73 -0.69 6.92
CA ILE A 255 25.71 -1.93 6.14
C ILE A 255 24.23 -2.28 5.91
N VAL A 256 23.90 -2.74 4.71
CA VAL A 256 22.58 -3.28 4.38
C VAL A 256 22.78 -4.74 4.04
N GLU A 257 22.05 -5.62 4.71
CA GLU A 257 22.16 -7.08 4.55
C GLU A 257 20.80 -7.62 4.08
N PRO A 258 20.62 -7.88 2.78
CA PRO A 258 19.40 -8.50 2.29
C PRO A 258 19.38 -9.98 2.70
N ASP A 259 18.24 -10.43 3.21
CA ASP A 259 17.90 -11.84 3.35
C ASP A 259 17.61 -12.39 1.93
N LEU A 260 18.57 -13.10 1.33
CA LEU A 260 18.50 -13.74 0.00
C LEU A 260 18.62 -15.26 0.10
#